data_AF-A0A942BIT5-F1
#
_entry.id   AF-A0A942BIT5-F1
#
_cell.length_a   1.000
_cell.length_b   1.000
_cell.length_c   1.000
_cell.angle_alpha   90.00
_cell.angle_beta   90.00
_cell.angle_gamma   90.00
#
_symmetry.space_group_name_H-M   'P 1'
#
loop_
_entity.id
_entity.type
_entity.pdbx_description
1 polymer ?
#
loop_
_entity_poly.entity_id
_entity_poly.type
_entity_poly.pdbx_seq_one_letter_code
_entity_poly.pdbx_strand_id
1 'polypeptide(L)'
;MITCHLTKLETALDQIRKSFPKVKPADAALLASALSVTGRHALALQDGEQYQWPEDVDKLSRALVPQVELVQDAVEPVKKKSATEEEPATLSVGLTPNLSAGERLLEGRNDLKTKLADILQDGVEFQYANTDIGWQWSLDHVNWATVTGDELKRRVRVKCTFTEGAVGVETGTTTKKKRGAKEVAVVEEVVAEPDTAEIVAEIEEAHATAE
;
A
#
# COMPACT_ATOMS: atom_id res chain seq x y z
N MET A 1 1.62 8.45 11.58
CA MET A 1 1.31 7.79 10.30
C MET A 1 -0.16 7.44 10.26
N ILE A 2 -0.88 7.94 9.25
CA ILE A 2 -2.32 7.71 9.05
C ILE A 2 -2.48 6.55 8.07
N THR A 3 -3.30 5.57 8.43
CA THR A 3 -3.71 4.49 7.52
C THR A 3 -5.00 4.87 6.81
N CYS A 4 -4.99 4.84 5.47
CA CYS A 4 -6.12 5.19 4.62
C CYS A 4 -6.45 4.02 3.69
N HIS A 5 -7.61 3.40 3.90
CA HIS A 5 -8.11 2.39 2.96
C HIS A 5 -8.84 3.08 1.80
N LEU A 6 -8.39 2.87 0.57
CA LEU A 6 -8.92 3.60 -0.59
C LEU A 6 -10.42 3.40 -0.80
N THR A 7 -10.98 2.28 -0.40
CA THR A 7 -12.40 1.93 -0.51
C THR A 7 -13.21 2.08 0.79
N LYS A 8 -12.56 2.15 1.96
CA LYS A 8 -13.24 2.25 3.27
C LYS A 8 -12.91 3.57 3.96
N LEU A 9 -13.64 4.62 3.58
CA LEU A 9 -13.43 5.99 4.09
C LEU A 9 -13.59 6.13 5.61
N GLU A 10 -14.41 5.27 6.23
CA GLU A 10 -14.63 5.24 7.69
C GLU A 10 -13.32 5.07 8.46
N THR A 11 -12.42 4.21 7.94
CA THR A 11 -11.12 3.96 8.57
C THR A 11 -10.23 5.21 8.55
N ALA A 12 -10.20 5.91 7.41
CA ALA A 12 -9.45 7.15 7.27
C ALA A 12 -10.02 8.26 8.17
N LEU A 13 -11.36 8.35 8.25
CA LEU A 13 -12.05 9.30 9.12
C LEU A 13 -11.70 9.07 10.59
N ASP A 14 -11.73 7.82 11.07
CA ASP A 14 -11.37 7.50 12.45
C ASP A 14 -9.91 7.86 12.77
N GLN A 15 -8.99 7.59 11.83
CA GLN A 15 -7.57 7.95 12.00
C GLN A 15 -7.35 9.46 12.00
N ILE A 16 -8.06 10.19 11.15
CA ILE A 16 -8.00 11.66 11.11
C ILE A 16 -8.59 12.26 12.39
N ARG A 17 -9.70 11.73 12.91
CA ARG A 17 -10.28 12.20 14.18
C ARG A 17 -9.37 11.93 15.38
N LYS A 18 -8.63 10.82 15.37
CA LYS A 18 -7.61 10.51 16.39
C LYS A 18 -6.41 11.44 16.30
N SER A 19 -5.91 11.68 15.09
CA SER A 19 -4.73 12.50 14.85
C SER A 19 -5.01 14.01 15.01
N PHE A 20 -6.24 14.43 14.68
CA PHE A 20 -6.67 15.83 14.70
C PHE A 20 -8.01 16.00 15.46
N PRO A 21 -8.03 15.84 16.79
CA PRO A 21 -9.27 15.87 17.58
C PRO A 21 -9.98 17.24 17.58
N LYS A 22 -9.26 18.31 17.20
CA LYS A 22 -9.79 19.68 17.12
C LYS A 22 -10.53 19.97 15.81
N VAL A 23 -10.45 19.08 14.82
CA VAL A 23 -11.12 19.25 13.52
C VAL A 23 -12.59 18.88 13.65
N LYS A 24 -13.48 19.68 13.06
CA LYS A 24 -14.92 19.38 13.07
C LYS A 24 -15.18 18.07 12.33
N PRO A 25 -16.14 17.24 12.76
CA PRO A 25 -16.42 15.96 12.11
C PRO A 25 -16.67 16.05 10.59
N ALA A 26 -17.35 17.11 10.14
CA ALA A 26 -17.58 17.34 8.71
C ALA A 26 -16.27 17.62 7.94
N ASP A 27 -15.37 18.41 8.53
CA ASP A 27 -14.08 18.74 7.93
C ASP A 27 -13.14 17.52 7.95
N ALA A 28 -13.21 16.69 9.00
CA ALA A 28 -12.49 15.42 9.07
C ALA A 28 -12.98 14.43 7.99
N ALA A 29 -14.29 14.39 7.72
CA ALA A 29 -14.84 13.58 6.63
C ALA A 29 -14.40 14.08 5.24
N LEU A 30 -14.32 15.40 5.05
CA LEU A 30 -13.78 15.99 3.83
C LEU A 30 -12.30 15.67 3.64
N LEU A 31 -11.49 15.78 4.70
CA LEU A 31 -10.08 15.38 4.66
C LEU A 31 -9.91 13.89 4.37
N ALA A 32 -10.72 13.02 4.98
CA ALA A 32 -10.71 11.58 4.72
C ALA A 32 -11.02 11.28 3.25
N SER A 33 -12.04 11.94 2.70
CA SER A 33 -12.43 11.80 1.30
C SER A 33 -11.35 12.32 0.35
N ALA A 34 -10.78 13.49 0.65
CA ALA A 34 -9.70 14.08 -0.14
C ALA A 34 -8.47 13.17 -0.17
N LEU A 35 -8.11 12.59 0.99
CA LEU A 35 -6.99 11.66 1.12
C LEU A 35 -7.21 10.38 0.30
N SER A 36 -8.41 9.82 0.29
CA SER A 36 -8.70 8.67 -0.57
C SER A 36 -8.66 9.02 -2.05
N VAL A 37 -9.05 10.24 -2.43
CA VAL A 37 -8.94 10.73 -3.81
C VAL A 37 -7.47 10.92 -4.23
N THR A 38 -6.60 11.41 -3.35
CA THR A 38 -5.15 11.55 -3.69
C THR A 38 -4.50 10.21 -3.96
N GLY A 39 -4.89 9.16 -3.24
CA GLY A 39 -4.39 7.80 -3.45
C GLY A 39 -4.99 7.12 -4.68
N ARG A 40 -6.31 7.24 -4.93
CA ARG A 40 -6.96 6.63 -6.11
C ARG A 40 -6.49 7.24 -7.42
N HIS A 41 -6.25 8.55 -7.45
CA HIS A 41 -5.74 9.29 -8.60
C HIS A 41 -4.24 9.58 -8.51
N ALA A 42 -3.49 8.69 -7.86
CA ALA A 42 -2.04 8.79 -7.77
C ALA A 42 -1.41 8.98 -9.16
N LEU A 43 -0.35 9.77 -9.22
CA LEU A 43 0.41 10.00 -10.44
C LEU A 43 1.39 8.84 -10.63
N ALA A 44 1.50 8.32 -11.85
CA ALA A 44 2.53 7.34 -12.16
C ALA A 44 3.85 8.07 -12.44
N LEU A 45 4.93 7.57 -11.84
CA LEU A 45 6.29 8.03 -12.06
C LEU A 45 7.03 7.03 -12.94
N GLN A 46 7.52 7.52 -14.08
CA GLN A 46 8.31 6.72 -15.00
C GLN A 46 9.39 7.61 -15.62
N ASP A 47 10.66 7.22 -15.48
CA ASP A 47 11.83 7.92 -16.04
C ASP A 47 11.89 9.43 -15.71
N GLY A 48 11.39 9.82 -14.53
CA GLY A 48 11.35 11.21 -14.06
C GLY A 48 10.15 12.02 -14.55
N GLU A 49 9.30 11.45 -15.40
CA GLU A 49 8.04 12.06 -15.83
C GLU A 49 6.86 11.58 -14.97
N GLN A 50 5.89 12.48 -14.78
CA GLN A 50 4.64 12.22 -14.07
C GLN A 50 3.50 12.07 -15.08
N TYR A 51 2.71 11.02 -14.91
CA TYR A 51 1.56 10.71 -15.76
C TYR A 51 0.28 10.75 -14.93
N GLN A 52 -0.79 11.29 -15.51
CA GLN A 52 -2.09 11.41 -14.85
C GLN A 52 -3.10 10.39 -15.40
N TRP A 53 -3.75 9.67 -14.51
CA TRP A 53 -4.86 8.77 -14.87
C TRP A 53 -6.18 9.55 -14.92
N PRO A 54 -7.09 9.27 -15.88
CA PRO A 54 -6.99 8.29 -16.98
C PRO A 54 -6.39 8.86 -18.28
N GLU A 55 -5.98 10.12 -18.29
CA GLU A 55 -5.68 10.88 -19.51
C GLU A 55 -4.38 10.44 -20.21
N ASP A 56 -3.38 10.01 -19.46
CA ASP A 56 -2.03 9.71 -19.97
C ASP A 56 -1.74 8.21 -20.10
N VAL A 57 -2.76 7.33 -20.10
CA VAL A 57 -2.56 5.87 -20.21
C VAL A 57 -1.80 5.49 -21.48
N ASP A 58 -2.13 6.10 -22.61
CA ASP A 58 -1.43 5.86 -23.88
C ASP A 58 0.02 6.35 -23.86
N LYS A 59 0.31 7.44 -23.13
CA LYS A 59 1.67 7.99 -23.03
C LYS A 59 2.54 7.12 -22.14
N LEU A 60 2.03 6.73 -20.97
CA LEU A 60 2.73 5.85 -20.04
C LEU A 60 3.00 4.47 -20.66
N SER A 61 2.02 3.89 -21.36
CA SER A 61 2.22 2.59 -22.01
C SER A 61 3.32 2.62 -23.07
N ARG A 62 3.44 3.72 -23.83
CA ARG A 62 4.57 3.93 -24.77
C ARG A 62 5.89 4.12 -24.05
N ALA A 63 5.92 4.86 -22.94
CA ALA A 63 7.12 5.05 -22.12
C ALA A 63 7.61 3.73 -21.50
N LEU A 64 6.71 2.77 -21.27
CA LEU A 64 7.05 1.45 -20.75
C LEU A 64 7.56 0.46 -21.81
N VAL A 65 7.45 0.76 -23.11
CA VAL A 65 7.89 -0.14 -24.20
C VAL A 65 9.34 -0.59 -24.06
N PRO A 66 10.33 0.30 -23.80
CA PRO A 66 11.73 -0.12 -23.65
C PRO A 66 11.92 -1.10 -22.49
N GLN A 67 11.16 -0.94 -21.41
CA GLN A 67 11.22 -1.86 -20.27
C GLN A 67 10.55 -3.20 -20.60
N VAL A 68 9.44 -3.16 -21.34
CA VAL A 68 8.77 -4.38 -21.83
C VAL A 68 9.72 -5.17 -22.71
N GLU A 69 10.35 -4.53 -23.70
CA GLU A 69 11.31 -5.16 -24.61
C GLU A 69 12.50 -5.76 -23.84
N LEU A 70 13.09 -5.00 -22.93
CA LEU A 70 14.19 -5.48 -22.09
C LEU A 70 13.80 -6.73 -21.29
N VAL A 71 12.59 -6.74 -20.71
CA VAL A 71 12.10 -7.89 -19.94
C VAL A 71 11.78 -9.08 -20.86
N GLN A 72 11.29 -8.85 -22.08
CA GLN A 72 11.07 -9.91 -23.07
C GLN A 72 12.38 -10.49 -23.59
N ASP A 73 13.45 -9.70 -23.68
CA ASP A 73 14.76 -10.17 -24.12
C ASP A 73 15.58 -10.85 -23.02
N ALA A 74 15.42 -10.44 -21.78
CA ALA A 74 16.01 -11.13 -20.62
C ALA A 74 15.41 -12.52 -20.38
N VAL A 75 14.24 -12.83 -20.94
CA VAL A 75 13.61 -14.14 -20.86
C VAL A 75 14.21 -15.07 -21.92
N GLU A 76 15.13 -15.94 -21.51
CA GLU A 76 15.64 -17.02 -22.35
C GLU A 76 14.51 -18.01 -22.73
N PRO A 77 14.50 -18.55 -23.96
CA PRO A 77 13.49 -19.50 -24.39
C PRO A 77 13.64 -20.82 -23.62
N VAL A 78 12.72 -21.07 -22.69
CA VAL A 78 12.66 -22.33 -21.95
C VAL A 78 12.37 -23.44 -22.96
N LYS A 79 13.33 -24.34 -23.15
CA LYS A 79 13.21 -25.51 -24.03
C LYS A 79 11.96 -26.30 -23.67
N LYS A 80 11.01 -26.30 -24.60
CA LYS A 80 9.75 -27.05 -24.64
C LYS A 80 9.81 -28.37 -23.85
N LYS A 81 9.14 -28.41 -22.70
CA LYS A 81 8.51 -29.62 -22.14
C LYS A 81 7.35 -29.17 -21.25
N SER A 82 6.15 -29.63 -21.65
CA SER A 82 4.82 -29.49 -21.04
C SER A 82 4.26 -28.07 -20.88
N ALA A 83 2.99 -27.93 -21.25
CA ALA A 83 2.14 -26.78 -20.99
C ALA A 83 2.07 -26.49 -19.48
N THR A 84 2.97 -25.65 -19.01
CA THR A 84 2.99 -25.11 -17.66
C THR A 84 2.96 -23.61 -17.83
N GLU A 85 1.93 -22.96 -17.28
CA GLU A 85 1.67 -21.52 -17.31
C GLU A 85 2.97 -20.72 -17.39
N GLU A 86 3.19 -20.02 -18.50
CA GLU A 86 4.32 -19.07 -18.59
C GLU A 86 4.14 -18.01 -17.51
N GLU A 87 5.07 -17.95 -16.57
CA GLU A 87 5.07 -16.93 -15.53
C GLU A 87 5.14 -15.54 -16.18
N PRO A 88 4.17 -14.66 -15.89
CA PRO A 88 4.10 -13.37 -16.54
C PRO A 88 5.30 -12.51 -16.14
N ALA A 89 5.85 -11.79 -17.11
CA ALA A 89 6.95 -10.88 -16.89
C ALA A 89 6.43 -9.66 -16.09
N THR A 90 6.97 -9.45 -14.89
CA THR A 90 6.50 -8.39 -13.98
C THR A 90 7.28 -7.10 -14.14
N LEU A 91 6.59 -6.00 -14.43
CA LEU A 91 7.13 -4.63 -14.45
C LEU A 91 6.62 -3.87 -13.23
N SER A 92 7.40 -2.95 -12.68
CA SER A 92 7.01 -2.15 -11.52
C SER A 92 6.92 -0.67 -11.91
N VAL A 93 5.81 -0.01 -11.58
CA VAL A 93 5.61 1.43 -11.79
C VAL A 93 5.43 2.12 -10.44
N GLY A 94 6.19 3.18 -10.21
CA GLY A 94 6.08 4.00 -9.00
C GLY A 94 4.83 4.87 -9.04
N LEU A 95 4.16 5.02 -7.90
CA LEU A 95 2.99 5.90 -7.75
C LEU A 95 3.25 6.95 -6.68
N THR A 96 2.96 8.21 -6.99
CA THR A 96 3.04 9.31 -6.01
C THR A 96 1.64 9.84 -5.73
N PRO A 97 1.29 10.11 -4.45
CA PRO A 97 -0.02 10.68 -4.11
C PRO A 97 -0.27 12.00 -4.84
N ASN A 98 -1.45 12.13 -5.44
CA ASN A 98 -1.80 13.32 -6.19
C ASN A 98 -2.44 14.36 -5.28
N LEU A 99 -1.62 15.26 -4.71
CA LEU A 99 -2.09 16.35 -3.85
C LEU A 99 -3.15 17.21 -4.57
N SER A 100 -2.90 17.56 -5.83
CA SER A 100 -3.80 18.41 -6.63
C SER A 100 -5.21 17.81 -6.76
N ALA A 101 -5.33 16.49 -6.90
CA ALA A 101 -6.63 15.81 -6.96
C ALA A 101 -7.40 15.90 -5.63
N GLY A 102 -6.70 15.78 -4.49
CA GLY A 102 -7.33 15.93 -3.16
C GLY A 102 -7.69 17.38 -2.86
N GLU A 103 -6.83 18.33 -3.22
CA GLU A 103 -7.11 19.76 -3.06
C GLU A 103 -8.32 20.23 -3.86
N ARG A 104 -8.54 19.65 -5.04
CA ARG A 104 -9.72 19.94 -5.87
C ARG A 104 -11.00 19.58 -5.14
N LEU A 105 -11.01 18.53 -4.33
CA LEU A 105 -12.18 18.14 -3.52
C LEU A 105 -12.45 19.12 -2.37
N LEU A 106 -11.41 19.80 -1.87
CA LEU A 106 -11.50 20.72 -0.74
C LEU A 106 -11.91 22.16 -1.14
N GLU A 107 -12.19 22.42 -2.42
CA GLU A 107 -12.71 23.67 -3.01
C GLU A 107 -12.65 24.93 -2.12
N GLY A 108 -11.65 25.78 -2.32
CA GLY A 108 -11.54 27.08 -1.63
C GLY A 108 -11.18 27.02 -0.13
N ARG A 109 -11.12 25.84 0.50
CA ARG A 109 -10.74 25.67 1.91
C ARG A 109 -9.24 25.45 2.09
N ASN A 110 -8.48 26.56 2.04
CA ASN A 110 -7.01 26.54 2.15
C ASN A 110 -6.50 25.98 3.47
N ASP A 111 -7.27 26.09 4.55
CA ASP A 111 -6.98 25.50 5.85
C ASP A 111 -6.95 23.96 5.79
N LEU A 112 -7.93 23.34 5.11
CA LEU A 112 -7.96 21.90 4.93
C LEU A 112 -6.91 21.42 3.92
N LYS A 113 -6.64 22.21 2.87
CA LYS A 113 -5.56 21.90 1.91
C LYS A 113 -4.19 21.83 2.58
N THR A 114 -3.91 22.79 3.45
CA THR A 114 -2.67 22.80 4.24
C THR A 114 -2.58 21.54 5.11
N LYS A 115 -3.66 21.19 5.82
CA LYS A 115 -3.69 19.95 6.62
C LYS A 115 -3.54 18.69 5.79
N LEU A 116 -4.11 18.65 4.58
CA LEU A 116 -3.94 17.51 3.68
C LEU A 116 -2.48 17.37 3.25
N ALA A 117 -1.81 18.48 2.92
CA ALA A 117 -0.40 18.50 2.59
C ALA A 117 0.46 18.03 3.78
N ASP A 118 0.18 18.53 4.99
CA ASP A 118 0.86 18.11 6.22
C ASP A 118 0.70 16.60 6.45
N ILE A 119 -0.52 16.07 6.29
CA ILE A 119 -0.81 14.63 6.43
C ILE A 119 0.00 13.79 5.44
N LEU A 120 0.12 14.24 4.19
CA LEU A 120 0.88 13.54 3.16
C LEU A 120 2.40 13.60 3.42
N GLN A 121 2.90 14.72 3.95
CA GLN A 121 4.30 14.88 4.33
C GLN A 121 4.68 14.02 5.54
N ASP A 122 3.78 13.89 6.52
CA ASP A 122 3.95 13.03 7.70
C ASP A 122 3.94 11.53 7.37
N GLY A 123 3.53 11.19 6.16
CA GLY A 123 3.48 9.84 5.64
C GLY A 123 2.15 9.14 5.88
N VAL A 124 1.58 8.67 4.78
CA VAL A 124 0.29 7.97 4.75
C VAL A 124 0.50 6.55 4.23
N GLU A 125 -0.11 5.60 4.92
CA GLU A 125 -0.21 4.22 4.46
C GLU A 125 -1.52 4.06 3.68
N PHE A 126 -1.43 3.86 2.37
CA PHE A 126 -2.58 3.56 1.52
C PHE A 126 -2.81 2.05 1.48
N GLN A 127 -3.96 1.61 1.98
CA GLN A 127 -4.43 0.23 1.84
C GLN A 127 -5.36 0.11 0.64
N TYR A 128 -5.02 -0.76 -0.32
CA TYR A 128 -5.74 -0.87 -1.59
C TYR A 128 -5.76 -2.29 -2.12
N ALA A 129 -6.83 -2.66 -2.82
CA ALA A 129 -6.83 -3.82 -3.71
C ALA A 129 -6.33 -3.43 -5.11
N ASN A 130 -5.93 -4.42 -5.93
CA ASN A 130 -5.47 -4.16 -7.30
C ASN A 130 -6.50 -3.46 -8.20
N THR A 131 -7.78 -3.54 -7.86
CA THR A 131 -8.87 -2.86 -8.58
C THR A 131 -9.11 -1.44 -8.11
N ASP A 132 -8.52 -1.02 -7.00
CA ASP A 132 -8.79 0.28 -6.38
C ASP A 132 -7.95 1.41 -6.99
N ILE A 133 -6.86 1.05 -7.70
CA ILE A 133 -5.99 1.98 -8.40
C ILE A 133 -6.26 1.89 -9.89
N GLY A 134 -6.68 3.01 -10.49
CA GLY A 134 -6.99 3.09 -11.93
C GLY A 134 -5.82 2.66 -12.82
N TRP A 135 -4.59 2.99 -12.44
CA TRP A 135 -3.38 2.58 -13.16
C TRP A 135 -3.23 1.07 -13.29
N GLN A 136 -3.42 0.33 -12.19
CA GLN A 136 -3.26 -1.13 -12.19
C GLN A 136 -4.27 -1.76 -13.15
N TRP A 137 -5.53 -1.33 -13.10
CA TRP A 137 -6.56 -1.80 -14.03
C TRP A 137 -6.24 -1.43 -15.48
N SER A 138 -5.90 -0.16 -15.76
CA SER A 138 -5.62 0.30 -17.11
C SER A 138 -4.43 -0.45 -17.75
N LEU A 139 -3.32 -0.59 -17.03
CA LEU A 139 -2.10 -1.23 -17.56
C LEU A 139 -2.23 -2.75 -17.72
N ASP A 140 -3.06 -3.42 -16.90
CA ASP A 140 -3.37 -4.84 -17.06
C ASP A 140 -4.21 -5.13 -18.32
N HIS A 141 -4.93 -4.14 -18.84
CA HIS A 141 -5.77 -4.25 -20.04
C HIS A 141 -5.13 -3.66 -21.30
N VAL A 142 -3.92 -3.09 -21.20
CA VAL A 142 -3.16 -2.64 -22.37
C VAL A 142 -2.79 -3.84 -23.24
N ASN A 143 -3.06 -3.75 -24.54
CA ASN A 143 -2.59 -4.74 -25.50
C ASN A 143 -1.12 -4.51 -25.83
N TRP A 144 -0.24 -5.05 -25.00
CA TRP A 144 1.21 -4.88 -25.11
C TRP A 144 1.76 -5.32 -26.47
N ALA A 145 1.19 -6.33 -27.13
CA ALA A 145 1.63 -6.76 -28.46
C ALA A 145 1.38 -5.69 -29.53
N THR A 146 0.29 -4.92 -29.40
CA THR A 146 0.01 -3.79 -30.28
C THR A 146 0.89 -2.59 -29.96
N VAL A 147 1.22 -2.38 -28.68
CA VAL A 147 2.01 -1.22 -28.24
C VAL A 147 3.50 -1.39 -28.57
N THR A 148 4.06 -2.59 -28.43
CA THR A 148 5.45 -2.88 -28.84
C THR A 148 5.60 -3.09 -30.34
N GLY A 149 4.52 -3.46 -31.04
CA GLY A 149 4.58 -3.80 -32.47
C GLY A 149 5.25 -5.15 -32.77
N ASP A 150 5.55 -5.92 -31.72
CA ASP A 150 6.26 -7.20 -31.78
C ASP A 150 5.48 -8.32 -31.08
N GLU A 151 5.78 -9.56 -31.46
CA GLU A 151 5.19 -10.74 -30.83
C GLU A 151 5.82 -10.97 -29.44
N LEU A 152 5.01 -10.82 -28.39
CA LEU A 152 5.48 -11.00 -27.01
C LEU A 152 5.80 -12.47 -26.74
N LYS A 153 7.00 -12.74 -26.24
CA LYS A 153 7.41 -14.08 -25.80
C LYS A 153 6.64 -14.54 -24.56
N ARG A 154 6.22 -13.61 -23.69
CA ARG A 154 5.37 -13.88 -22.50
C ARG A 154 4.35 -12.77 -22.23
N ARG A 155 3.31 -13.10 -21.46
CA ARG A 155 2.36 -12.10 -20.94
C ARG A 155 3.07 -11.13 -20.00
N VAL A 156 2.86 -9.84 -20.20
CA VAL A 156 3.36 -8.77 -19.33
C VAL A 156 2.34 -8.49 -18.23
N ARG A 157 2.80 -8.32 -16.99
CA ARG A 157 1.99 -7.87 -15.87
C ARG A 157 2.66 -6.65 -15.23
N VAL A 158 1.95 -5.54 -15.15
CA VAL A 158 2.48 -4.34 -14.50
C VAL A 158 1.99 -4.32 -13.06
N LYS A 159 2.86 -4.01 -12.11
CA LYS A 159 2.54 -3.81 -10.71
C LYS A 159 2.77 -2.35 -10.34
N CYS A 160 1.73 -1.70 -9.88
CA CYS A 160 1.83 -0.32 -9.40
C CYS A 160 2.05 -0.29 -7.88
N THR A 161 3.07 0.44 -7.43
CA THR A 161 3.45 0.54 -6.02
C THR A 161 3.65 1.99 -5.63
N PHE A 162 3.11 2.40 -4.48
CA PHE A 162 3.35 3.75 -3.97
C PHE A 162 4.83 3.96 -3.60
N THR A 163 5.34 5.10 -4.00
CA THR A 163 6.71 5.60 -3.81
C THR A 163 6.66 7.00 -3.20
N GLU A 164 7.76 7.46 -2.62
CA GLU A 164 7.95 8.81 -2.06
C GLU A 164 6.91 9.24 -0.99
N GLY A 165 7.23 8.99 0.29
CA GLY A 165 6.46 9.52 1.42
C GLY A 165 5.12 8.82 1.68
N ALA A 166 4.60 8.04 0.72
CA ALA A 166 3.44 7.18 0.91
C ALA A 166 3.81 5.70 0.83
N VAL A 167 3.26 4.91 1.76
CA VAL A 167 3.46 3.46 1.81
C VAL A 167 2.23 2.77 1.27
N GLY A 168 2.39 2.00 0.21
CA GLY A 168 1.31 1.21 -0.38
C GLY A 168 1.24 -0.19 0.20
N VAL A 169 0.09 -0.57 0.79
CA VAL A 169 -0.17 -1.93 1.28
C VAL A 169 -1.31 -2.55 0.48
N GLU A 170 -0.97 -3.53 -0.35
CA GLU A 170 -1.94 -4.26 -1.19
C GLU A 170 -2.78 -5.22 -0.32
N THR A 171 -4.04 -4.88 -0.04
CA THR A 171 -5.00 -5.74 0.65
C THR A 171 -5.54 -6.80 -0.31
N GLY A 172 -5.15 -8.06 -0.11
CA GLY A 172 -5.71 -9.19 -0.86
C GLY A 172 -4.69 -10.13 -1.50
N THR A 173 -3.42 -9.70 -1.63
CA THR A 173 -2.33 -10.65 -1.87
C THR A 173 -1.97 -11.33 -0.56
N THR A 174 -2.78 -12.33 -0.21
CA THR A 174 -2.20 -13.54 0.36
C THR A 174 -1.35 -14.20 -0.73
N THR A 175 -0.21 -13.59 -1.06
CA THR A 175 0.95 -14.42 -1.37
C THR A 175 1.00 -15.37 -0.19
N LYS A 176 0.84 -16.67 -0.44
CA LYS A 176 1.04 -17.71 0.57
C LYS A 176 2.29 -17.29 1.35
N LYS A 177 2.11 -16.73 2.55
CA LYS A 177 3.18 -16.60 3.51
C LYS A 177 3.61 -18.03 3.69
N LYS A 178 4.76 -18.38 3.10
CA LYS A 178 5.39 -19.68 3.23
C LYS A 178 5.59 -19.85 4.74
N ARG A 179 4.60 -20.48 5.40
CA ARG A 179 4.72 -20.90 6.78
C ARG A 179 5.83 -21.95 6.79
N GLY A 180 6.87 -21.64 7.55
CA GLY A 180 7.78 -22.62 8.14
C GLY A 180 8.87 -23.15 7.22
N ALA A 181 10.01 -22.48 7.18
CA ALA A 181 11.23 -23.22 7.48
C ALA A 181 11.37 -23.19 9.00
N LYS A 182 11.22 -24.37 9.58
CA LYS A 182 11.28 -24.68 11.00
C LYS A 182 12.62 -24.23 11.57
N GLU A 183 12.57 -23.52 12.70
CA GLU A 183 13.66 -23.36 13.66
C GLU A 183 14.41 -24.68 13.89
N VAL A 184 15.74 -24.64 13.80
CA VAL A 184 16.57 -25.56 14.57
C VAL A 184 16.81 -24.87 15.91
N ALA A 185 15.95 -25.16 16.86
CA ALA A 185 16.20 -24.95 18.28
C ALA A 185 17.26 -25.97 18.72
N VAL A 186 18.39 -25.49 19.24
CA VAL A 186 19.29 -26.29 20.07
C VAL A 186 18.66 -26.38 21.45
N VAL A 187 18.42 -27.62 21.87
CA VAL A 187 17.86 -28.03 23.16
C VAL A 187 18.96 -28.03 24.21
N GLU A 188 18.69 -27.38 25.35
CA GLU A 188 19.13 -27.79 26.70
C GLU A 188 18.07 -27.20 27.65
N GLU A 189 16.92 -27.84 27.83
CA GLU A 189 16.62 -28.86 28.87
C GLU A 189 17.20 -28.51 30.25
N VAL A 190 16.33 -28.19 31.22
CA VAL A 190 16.24 -28.71 32.61
C VAL A 190 15.09 -27.92 33.27
N VAL A 191 13.82 -28.38 33.22
CA VAL A 191 13.12 -29.34 34.12
C VAL A 191 12.29 -28.63 35.21
N ALA A 192 11.04 -29.12 35.30
CA ALA A 192 10.08 -29.10 36.41
C ALA A 192 9.14 -27.89 36.58
N GLU A 193 7.97 -28.00 35.94
CA GLU A 193 6.66 -27.74 36.55
C GLU A 193 6.40 -28.74 37.72
N PRO A 194 5.39 -28.58 38.62
CA PRO A 194 4.12 -27.88 38.36
C PRO A 194 3.46 -27.13 39.56
N ASP A 195 2.39 -26.43 39.19
CA ASP A 195 1.08 -26.44 39.87
C ASP A 195 0.74 -25.57 41.12
N THR A 196 -0.44 -24.96 40.95
CA THR A 196 -1.55 -24.69 41.89
C THR A 196 -1.49 -23.67 43.04
N ALA A 197 -2.53 -22.82 42.99
CA ALA A 197 -3.47 -22.47 44.06
C ALA A 197 -3.01 -21.60 45.25
N GLU A 198 -3.58 -20.39 45.28
CA GLU A 198 -4.57 -19.94 46.28
C GLU A 198 -4.20 -19.99 47.80
N ILE A 199 -4.55 -18.89 48.50
CA ILE A 199 -5.05 -18.80 49.90
C ILE A 199 -4.20 -17.96 50.91
N VAL A 200 -4.69 -16.72 51.13
CA VAL A 200 -5.13 -16.07 52.40
C VAL A 200 -4.14 -15.50 53.45
N ALA A 201 -4.63 -14.39 54.03
CA ALA A 201 -4.36 -13.71 55.32
C ALA A 201 -3.24 -12.64 55.32
N GLU A 202 -3.52 -11.34 55.48
CA GLU A 202 -4.18 -10.61 56.60
C GLU A 202 -3.25 -10.47 57.82
N ILE A 203 -3.29 -9.27 58.45
CA ILE A 203 -2.56 -8.79 59.66
C ILE A 203 -1.19 -8.15 59.29
N GLU A 204 -0.83 -6.92 59.63
CA GLU A 204 -1.12 -6.12 60.82
C GLU A 204 -1.01 -4.60 60.55
N GLU A 205 -2.00 -3.89 61.07
CA GLU A 205 -2.02 -2.46 61.33
C GLU A 205 -1.19 -2.18 62.59
N ALA A 206 -0.01 -1.54 62.47
CA ALA A 206 0.62 -0.79 63.57
C ALA A 206 1.91 -0.10 63.09
N HIS A 207 1.85 1.18 62.75
CA HIS A 207 2.96 2.05 63.14
C HIS A 207 2.39 3.32 63.75
N ALA A 208 2.42 3.29 65.08
CA ALA A 208 2.05 4.37 65.97
C ALA A 208 2.85 5.64 65.64
N THR A 209 2.11 6.74 65.71
CA THR A 209 2.55 8.05 66.16
C THR A 209 3.52 7.94 67.34
N ALA A 210 4.69 8.53 67.21
CA ALA A 210 5.52 8.92 68.33
C ALA A 210 5.88 10.39 68.17
N GLU A 211 5.43 11.15 69.16
CA GLU A 211 5.81 12.51 69.53
C GLU A 211 7.32 12.62 69.82
#